data_AF-V2USY2-F1
#
_entry.id   AF-V2USY2-F1
#
_cell.length_a   1.000
_cell.length_b   1.000
_cell.length_c   1.000
_cell.angle_alpha   90.00
_cell.angle_beta   90.00
_cell.angle_gamma   90.00
#
_symmetry.space_group_name_H-M   'P 1'
#
loop_
_entity.id
_entity.type
_entity.pdbx_description
1 polymer ?
#
loop_
_entity_poly.entity_id
_entity_poly.type
_entity_poly.pdbx_seq_one_letter_code
_entity_poly.pdbx_strand_id
1 'polypeptide(L)'
;MDSTPLRLCKNIRISRHKTFKGKASRGKSSTGWFYGFKLLLMVNHACEIVSASVTTGKTADIQVVYPLFYMNKFKGKLFAGQGYISQFHRQFFQKQGCELITRARSNNSIHTL
;
A
#
# COMPACT_ATOMS: atom_id res chain seq x y z
N MET A 1 0.50 5.63 5.91
CA MET A 1 0.48 5.10 4.54
C MET A 1 -0.56 4.03 4.45
N ASP A 2 -1.47 4.15 3.49
CA ASP A 2 -2.55 3.19 3.28
C ASP A 2 -2.81 2.97 1.79
N SER A 3 -3.37 1.79 1.46
CA SER A 3 -3.74 1.42 0.10
C SER A 3 -5.27 1.35 -0.04
N THR A 4 -5.81 2.09 -0.99
CA THR A 4 -7.25 2.16 -1.25
C THR A 4 -7.57 1.56 -2.63
N PRO A 5 -8.49 0.59 -2.72
CA PRO A 5 -8.88 0.02 -4.00
C PRO A 5 -9.74 1.01 -4.81
N LEU A 6 -9.27 1.36 -6.01
CA LEU A 6 -10.02 2.10 -7.01
C LEU A 6 -10.79 1.12 -7.90
N ARG A 7 -12.07 0.91 -7.60
CA ARG A 7 -12.92 -0.07 -8.28
C ARG A 7 -13.45 0.50 -9.59
N LEU A 8 -13.20 -0.19 -10.69
CA LEU A 8 -13.70 0.23 -12.01
C LEU A 8 -15.08 -0.35 -12.30
N CYS A 9 -15.27 -1.64 -12.01
CA CYS A 9 -16.54 -2.32 -12.24
C CYS A 9 -16.76 -3.47 -11.25
N LYS A 10 -17.99 -3.99 -11.20
CA LYS A 10 -18.32 -5.22 -10.48
C LYS A 10 -17.61 -6.41 -11.13
N ASN A 11 -17.18 -7.39 -10.34
CA ASN A 11 -16.41 -8.54 -10.86
C ASN A 11 -17.14 -9.31 -11.97
N ILE A 12 -18.47 -9.39 -11.92
CA ILE A 12 -19.31 -10.02 -12.95
C ILE A 12 -19.24 -9.30 -14.33
N ARG A 13 -18.79 -8.04 -14.38
CA ARG A 13 -18.70 -7.24 -15.61
C ARG A 13 -17.28 -7.13 -16.17
N ILE A 14 -16.30 -7.81 -15.58
CA ILE A 14 -14.88 -7.71 -16.01
C ILE A 14 -14.72 -8.10 -17.48
N SER A 15 -15.39 -9.18 -17.92
CA SER A 15 -15.30 -9.64 -19.31
C SER A 15 -15.80 -8.62 -20.34
N ARG A 16 -16.69 -7.71 -19.94
CA ARG A 16 -17.27 -6.66 -20.79
C ARG A 16 -16.54 -5.32 -20.65
N HIS A 17 -15.58 -5.19 -19.75
CA HIS A 17 -14.87 -3.94 -19.50
C HIS A 17 -13.82 -3.68 -20.61
N LYS A 18 -13.96 -2.56 -21.33
CA LYS A 18 -13.07 -2.22 -22.47
C LYS A 18 -12.06 -1.12 -22.15
N THR A 19 -12.44 -0.09 -21.39
CA THR A 19 -11.64 1.14 -21.19
C THR A 19 -10.24 0.89 -20.63
N PHE A 20 -10.10 0.03 -19.62
CA PHE A 20 -8.82 -0.29 -18.99
C PHE A 20 -8.39 -1.74 -19.23
N LYS A 21 -8.81 -2.34 -20.35
CA LYS A 21 -8.42 -3.70 -20.72
C LYS A 21 -6.89 -3.79 -20.81
N GLY A 22 -6.30 -4.79 -20.15
CA GLY A 22 -4.84 -4.98 -20.07
C GLY A 22 -4.10 -4.05 -19.11
N LYS A 23 -4.73 -2.97 -18.61
CA LYS A 23 -4.13 -2.04 -17.63
C LYS A 23 -4.63 -2.27 -16.21
N ALA A 24 -5.93 -2.54 -16.06
CA ALA A 24 -6.53 -2.87 -14.77
C ALA A 24 -6.43 -4.37 -14.49
N SER A 25 -6.30 -4.73 -13.21
CA SER A 25 -6.19 -6.12 -12.77
C SER A 25 -7.09 -6.41 -11.57
N ARG A 26 -7.31 -7.70 -11.31
CA ARG A 26 -8.02 -8.13 -10.10
C ARG A 26 -7.11 -8.02 -8.90
N GLY A 27 -7.60 -7.39 -7.84
CA GLY A 27 -6.95 -7.30 -6.54
C GLY A 27 -7.82 -7.84 -5.41
N LYS A 28 -7.21 -8.16 -4.27
CA LYS A 28 -7.92 -8.53 -3.04
C LYS A 28 -7.75 -7.40 -2.02
N SER A 29 -8.87 -7.00 -1.42
CA SER A 29 -8.93 -6.07 -0.29
C SER A 29 -9.55 -6.77 0.92
N SER A 30 -9.58 -6.11 2.08
CA SER A 30 -10.28 -6.60 3.27
C SER A 30 -11.77 -6.85 3.01
N THR A 31 -12.38 -6.07 2.13
CA THR A 31 -13.80 -6.18 1.73
C THR A 31 -14.02 -7.08 0.51
N GLY A 32 -13.02 -7.87 0.12
CA GLY A 32 -13.12 -8.87 -0.95
C GLY A 32 -12.40 -8.49 -2.24
N TRP A 33 -12.69 -9.24 -3.31
CA TRP A 33 -12.07 -9.08 -4.62
C TRP A 33 -12.63 -7.86 -5.36
N PHE A 34 -11.76 -7.12 -6.02
CA PHE A 34 -12.12 -5.99 -6.88
C PHE A 34 -11.38 -6.07 -8.22
N TYR A 35 -11.90 -5.35 -9.22
CA TYR A 35 -11.22 -5.12 -10.48
C TYR A 35 -10.94 -3.64 -10.66
N GLY A 36 -9.67 -3.29 -10.87
CA GLY A 36 -9.25 -1.91 -11.02
C GLY A 36 -7.81 -1.67 -10.59
N PHE A 37 -7.62 -0.57 -9.89
CA PHE A 37 -6.32 -0.08 -9.45
C PHE A 37 -6.25 0.02 -7.93
N LYS A 38 -5.05 0.25 -7.40
CA LYS A 38 -4.83 0.64 -6.02
C LYS A 38 -4.22 2.03 -6.00
N LEU A 39 -4.83 2.92 -5.22
CA LEU A 39 -4.24 4.19 -4.85
C LEU A 39 -3.47 4.00 -3.55
N LEU A 40 -2.19 4.34 -3.55
CA LEU A 40 -1.35 4.32 -2.36
C LEU A 40 -0.99 5.74 -1.99
N LEU A 41 -1.26 6.12 -0.75
CA LEU A 41 -1.03 7.47 -0.25
C LEU A 41 -0.11 7.45 0.97
N MET A 42 0.87 8.35 0.95
CA MET A 42 1.64 8.76 2.09
C MET A 42 1.19 10.17 2.47
N VAL A 43 0.68 10.30 3.69
CA VAL A 43 0.07 11.52 4.21
C VAL A 43 0.76 11.86 5.54
N ASN A 44 1.02 13.14 5.77
CA ASN A 44 1.58 13.60 7.04
C ASN A 44 0.49 13.78 8.12
N HIS A 45 0.89 14.25 9.30
CA HIS A 45 -0.02 14.47 10.43
C HIS A 45 -0.99 15.65 10.23
N ALA A 46 -0.69 16.57 9.30
CA ALA A 46 -1.55 17.69 8.91
C ALA A 46 -2.51 17.33 7.76
N CYS A 47 -2.64 16.04 7.42
CA CYS A 47 -3.45 15.55 6.30
C CYS A 47 -2.98 15.99 4.90
N GLU A 48 -1.73 16.43 4.77
CA GLU A 48 -1.16 16.80 3.48
C GLU A 48 -0.57 15.57 2.77
N ILE A 49 -0.77 15.48 1.46
CA ILE A 49 -0.25 14.39 0.64
C ILE A 49 1.25 14.61 0.44
N VAL A 50 2.05 13.73 1.04
CA VAL A 50 3.51 13.70 0.86
C VAL A 50 3.88 13.02 -0.43
N SER A 51 3.28 11.86 -0.73
CA SER A 51 3.48 11.16 -2.00
C SER A 51 2.31 10.24 -2.31
N ALA A 52 2.07 10.02 -3.60
CA ALA A 52 0.96 9.22 -4.10
C ALA A 52 1.38 8.38 -5.30
N SER A 53 0.84 7.17 -5.41
CA SER A 53 1.07 6.30 -6.56
C SER A 53 -0.19 5.50 -6.87
N VAL A 54 -0.44 5.29 -8.16
CA VAL A 54 -1.51 4.42 -8.64
C VAL A 54 -0.87 3.19 -9.25
N THR A 55 -1.28 2.01 -8.77
CA THR A 55 -0.79 0.72 -9.24
C THR A 55 -1.94 -0.19 -9.66
N THR A 56 -1.63 -1.28 -10.35
CA THR A 56 -2.65 -2.26 -10.72
C THR A 56 -3.17 -2.98 -9.47
N GLY A 57 -4.41 -3.47 -9.50
CA GLY A 57 -5.02 -4.19 -8.38
C GLY A 57 -4.20 -5.37 -7.80
N LYS A 58 -3.36 -6.01 -8.63
CA LYS A 58 -2.50 -7.14 -8.26
C LYS A 58 -1.23 -6.72 -7.50
N THR A 59 -0.77 -5.48 -7.64
CA THR A 59 0.50 -5.04 -7.08
C THR A 59 0.48 -5.13 -5.55
N ALA A 60 1.55 -5.70 -4.98
CA ALA A 60 1.70 -5.80 -3.53
C ALA A 60 2.11 -4.43 -2.96
N ASP A 61 1.47 -4.03 -1.86
CA ASP A 61 1.62 -2.68 -1.32
C ASP A 61 3.08 -2.38 -0.91
N ILE A 62 3.80 -3.41 -0.46
CA ILE A 62 5.21 -3.34 -0.10
C ILE A 62 6.12 -2.91 -1.28
N GLN A 63 5.78 -3.26 -2.52
CA GLN A 63 6.59 -2.92 -3.70
C GLN A 63 6.58 -1.42 -4.00
N VAL A 64 5.56 -0.71 -3.51
CA VAL A 64 5.33 0.71 -3.79
C VAL A 64 5.87 1.60 -2.66
N VAL A 65 6.19 1.01 -1.50
CA VAL A 65 6.68 1.74 -0.32
C VAL A 65 7.99 2.46 -0.60
N TYR A 66 8.93 1.82 -1.31
CA TYR A 66 10.21 2.43 -1.65
C TYR A 66 10.07 3.55 -2.69
N PRO A 67 9.40 3.34 -3.85
CA PRO A 67 9.14 4.43 -4.79
C PRO A 67 8.54 5.67 -4.13
N LEU A 68 7.52 5.50 -3.28
CA LEU A 68 6.87 6.63 -2.60
C LEU A 68 7.77 7.35 -1.60
N PHE A 69 8.62 6.61 -0.87
CA PHE A 69 9.60 7.20 0.03
C PHE A 69 10.70 7.94 -0.74
N TYR A 70 11.15 7.41 -1.87
CA TYR A 70 12.20 8.04 -2.67
C TYR A 70 11.72 9.29 -3.42
N MET A 71 10.43 9.38 -3.77
CA MET A 71 9.85 10.58 -4.35
C MET A 71 9.91 11.77 -3.39
N ASN A 72 9.66 11.55 -2.09
CA ASN A 72 9.76 12.58 -1.05
C ASN A 72 10.32 11.97 0.22
N LYS A 73 11.66 12.03 0.35
CA LYS A 73 12.36 11.50 1.52
C LYS A 73 12.01 12.30 2.76
N PHE A 74 11.81 11.60 3.87
CA PHE A 74 11.58 12.22 5.17
C PHE A 74 12.29 11.41 6.27
N LYS A 75 12.48 12.05 7.41
CA LYS A 75 12.95 11.42 8.66
C LYS A 75 11.81 11.38 9.66
N GLY A 76 11.88 10.47 10.63
CA GLY A 76 10.87 10.34 11.68
C GLY A 76 10.16 8.99 11.63
N LYS A 77 8.83 8.98 11.69
CA LYS A 77 8.03 7.76 11.82
C LYS A 77 7.11 7.56 10.62
N LEU A 78 7.06 6.33 10.10
CA LEU A 78 6.15 5.91 9.04
C LEU A 78 5.16 4.90 9.59
N PHE A 79 3.90 5.30 9.73
CA PHE A 79 2.82 4.40 10.13
C PHE A 79 2.20 3.74 8.90
N ALA A 80 2.11 2.42 8.89
CA ALA A 80 1.55 1.66 7.77
C ALA A 80 0.73 0.44 8.21
N GLY A 81 -0.16 -0.03 7.34
CA GLY A 81 -0.99 -1.21 7.59
C GLY A 81 -0.20 -2.53 7.69
N GLN A 82 -0.89 -3.62 8.03
CA GLN A 82 -0.27 -4.96 8.14
C GLN A 82 0.30 -5.51 6.82
N GLY A 83 -0.08 -4.91 5.69
CA GLY A 83 0.46 -5.24 4.36
C GLY A 83 1.94 -4.88 4.19
N TYR A 84 2.50 -4.08 5.10
CA TYR A 84 3.87 -3.57 5.04
C TYR A 84 4.83 -4.20 6.05
N ILE A 85 4.39 -5.25 6.76
CA ILE A 85 5.22 -5.94 7.76
C ILE A 85 6.34 -6.71 7.06
N SER A 86 7.58 -6.28 7.28
CA SER A 86 8.79 -6.99 6.85
C SER A 86 10.00 -6.49 7.65
N GLN A 87 10.78 -7.42 8.22
CA GLN A 87 11.97 -7.09 8.99
C GLN A 87 13.01 -6.33 8.14
N PHE A 88 13.18 -6.75 6.89
CA PHE A 88 14.09 -6.10 5.94
C PHE A 88 13.74 -4.62 5.72
N HIS A 89 12.44 -4.32 5.55
CA HIS A 89 11.98 -2.96 5.29
C HIS A 89 12.18 -2.07 6.53
N ARG A 90 11.93 -2.60 7.73
CA ARG A 90 12.20 -1.88 8.98
C ARG A 90 13.66 -1.48 9.10
N GLN A 91 14.58 -2.42 8.88
CA GLN A 91 16.03 -2.14 8.92
C GLN A 91 16.45 -1.13 7.85
N PHE A 92 15.91 -1.27 6.63
CA PHE A 92 16.18 -0.34 5.55
C PHE A 92 15.76 1.08 5.93
N PHE A 93 14.51 1.28 6.37
CA PHE A 93 14.00 2.60 6.72
C PHE A 93 14.77 3.19 7.90
N GLN A 94 15.12 2.36 8.89
CA GLN A 94 15.88 2.80 10.06
C GLN A 94 17.25 3.37 9.66
N LYS A 95 17.94 2.74 8.70
CA LYS A 95 19.20 3.28 8.11
C LYS A 95 19.00 4.62 7.40
N GLN A 96 17.79 4.92 6.93
CA GLN A 96 17.43 6.20 6.30
C GLN A 96 16.90 7.23 7.33
N GLY A 97 16.93 6.93 8.63
CA GLY A 97 16.40 7.80 9.68
C GLY A 97 14.86 7.80 9.77
N CYS A 98 14.22 6.75 9.29
CA CYS A 98 12.78 6.55 9.32
C CYS A 98 12.40 5.25 10.06
N GLU A 99 11.55 5.33 11.05
CA GLU A 99 11.06 4.17 11.80
C GLU A 99 9.73 3.67 11.19
N LEU A 100 9.73 2.48 10.60
CA LEU A 100 8.52 1.87 10.04
C LEU A 100 7.70 1.16 11.13
N ILE A 101 6.57 1.76 11.50
CA ILE A 101 5.62 1.27 12.51
C ILE A 101 4.44 0.60 11.80
N THR A 102 4.17 -0.66 12.14
CA THR A 102 3.10 -1.47 11.55
C THR A 102 2.34 -2.20 12.64
N ARG A 103 1.02 -2.37 12.47
CA ARG A 103 0.23 -3.23 13.38
C ARG A 103 0.73 -4.67 13.34
N ALA A 104 0.79 -5.34 14.48
CA ALA A 104 1.08 -6.78 14.55
C ALA A 104 -0.02 -7.60 13.85
N ARG A 105 0.34 -8.76 13.28
CA ARG A 105 -0.63 -9.76 12.79
C ARG A 105 -1.00 -10.69 13.93
N SER A 106 -2.28 -11.02 14.06
CA SER A 106 -2.82 -11.93 15.09
C SER A 106 -2.20 -13.34 15.10
N ASN A 107 -1.59 -13.78 14.00
CA ASN A 107 -1.01 -15.12 13.84
C ASN A 107 0.51 -15.19 14.04
N ASN A 108 1.17 -14.08 14.36
CA ASN A 108 2.56 -14.11 14.81
C ASN A 108 2.58 -13.88 16.32
N SER A 109 2.74 -14.96 17.07
CA SER A 109 3.28 -14.88 18.42
C SER A 109 4.69 -14.29 18.32
N ILE A 110 4.84 -13.00 18.66
CA ILE A 110 5.88 -12.44 19.55
C ILE A 110 6.04 -10.91 19.38
N HIS A 111 6.01 -10.25 20.55
CA HIS A 111 6.57 -8.98 21.05
C HIS A 111 6.76 -7.80 20.07
N THR A 112 6.31 -6.57 20.37
CA THR A 112 6.61 -5.77 21.58
C THR A 112 5.76 -4.48 21.60
N LEU A 113 5.42 -4.01 22.83
CA LEU A 113 5.05 -2.68 23.35
C LEU A 113 4.10 -1.76 22.56
#